data_AF-A0A368KTJ2-F1
#
_entry.id   AF-A0A368KTJ2-F1
#
_cell.length_a   1.000
_cell.length_b   1.000
_cell.length_c   1.000
_cell.angle_alpha   90.00
_cell.angle_beta   90.00
_cell.angle_gamma   90.00
#
_symmetry.space_group_name_H-M   'P 1'
#
loop_
_entity.id
_entity.type
_entity.pdbx_description
1 polymer ?
#
loop_
_entity_poly.entity_id
_entity_poly.type
_entity_poly.pdbx_seq_one_letter_code
_entity_poly.pdbx_strand_id
1 'polypeptide(L)'
;MSLTRAGWVRMLKWFGLAVLTFTLVVLGVRVIYKYQEAHAMLTKLNDERAELQAEVQRQKSETEAQRQQLLAYLRAGLPIKTDSGFWSMFDEQQQHEAIAILCQQIDHVDPQVQVLALERIGDLALNLRRYPSFGADEQHEVMMFLAARLNDEQPETLLWYRIQNVLNNLMVRSHPSANKLREMVKKESDPLSWVALCVLLRLYPEQDISPELIEVIRSGEKTLDQVKEEIRFRSSDERARNLIWEIEKQLKEEGQLEELNQL
;
A
#
# COMPACT_ATOMS: atom_id res chain seq x y z
N MET A 1 5.16 -94.11 -43.12
CA MET A 1 3.86 -93.86 -42.49
C MET A 1 3.32 -92.52 -43.00
N SER A 2 2.34 -92.54 -43.90
CA SER A 2 1.72 -91.33 -44.45
C SER A 2 0.65 -90.81 -43.47
N LEU A 3 0.89 -89.65 -42.88
CA LEU A 3 -0.14 -88.92 -42.13
C LEU A 3 -1.27 -88.55 -43.09
N THR A 4 -2.49 -89.03 -42.81
CA THR A 4 -3.69 -88.68 -43.57
C THR A 4 -3.95 -87.18 -43.49
N ARG A 5 -4.52 -86.57 -44.55
CA ARG A 5 -4.88 -85.14 -44.58
C ARG A 5 -5.62 -84.67 -43.32
N ALA A 6 -6.45 -85.53 -42.73
CA ALA A 6 -7.17 -85.26 -41.48
C ALA A 6 -6.27 -85.15 -40.25
N GLY A 7 -5.17 -85.91 -40.18
CA GLY A 7 -4.18 -85.82 -39.09
C GLY A 7 -3.38 -84.52 -39.11
N TRP A 8 -2.94 -84.09 -40.29
CA TRP A 8 -2.25 -82.81 -40.48
C TRP A 8 -3.10 -81.60 -40.10
N VAL A 9 -4.38 -81.58 -40.50
CA VAL A 9 -5.31 -80.50 -40.15
C VAL A 9 -5.54 -80.43 -38.64
N ARG A 10 -5.62 -81.58 -37.95
CA ARG A 10 -5.78 -81.62 -36.48
C ARG A 10 -4.53 -81.09 -35.78
N MET A 11 -3.34 -81.50 -36.23
CA MET A 11 -2.07 -81.05 -35.67
C MET A 11 -1.85 -79.54 -35.86
N LEU A 12 -2.16 -79.00 -37.04
CA LEU A 12 -2.12 -77.55 -37.33
C LEU A 12 -3.09 -76.75 -36.46
N LYS A 13 -4.30 -77.27 -36.18
CA LYS A 13 -5.25 -76.63 -35.26
C LYS A 13 -4.73 -76.58 -33.82
N TRP A 14 -4.17 -77.69 -33.33
CA TRP A 14 -3.58 -77.75 -31.99
C TRP A 14 -2.34 -76.86 -31.86
N PHE A 15 -1.50 -76.83 -32.89
CA PHE A 15 -0.34 -75.94 -32.93
C PHE A 15 -0.77 -74.46 -32.98
N GLY A 16 -1.75 -74.12 -33.81
CA GLY A 16 -2.32 -72.77 -33.85
C GLY A 16 -2.92 -72.32 -32.52
N LEU A 17 -3.65 -73.22 -31.83
CA LEU A 17 -4.20 -72.96 -30.49
C LEU A 17 -3.08 -72.78 -29.45
N ALA A 18 -2.01 -73.60 -29.51
CA ALA A 18 -0.87 -73.49 -28.61
C ALA A 18 -0.10 -72.17 -28.81
N VAL A 19 0.12 -71.75 -30.06
CA VAL A 19 0.76 -70.46 -30.36
C VAL A 19 -0.11 -69.30 -29.89
N LEU A 20 -1.43 -69.37 -30.09
CA LEU A 20 -2.36 -68.30 -29.71
C LEU A 20 -2.52 -68.19 -28.18
N THR A 21 -2.54 -69.32 -27.47
CA THR A 21 -2.52 -69.32 -26.00
C THR A 21 -1.19 -68.80 -25.45
N PHE A 22 -0.06 -69.19 -26.05
CA PHE A 22 1.26 -68.67 -25.67
C PHE A 22 1.38 -67.16 -25.91
N THR A 23 0.93 -66.66 -27.06
CA THR A 23 0.96 -65.22 -27.35
C THR A 23 0.06 -64.42 -26.42
N LEU A 24 -1.13 -64.94 -26.06
CA LEU A 24 -2.01 -64.32 -25.06
C LEU A 24 -1.36 -64.28 -23.68
N VAL A 25 -0.67 -65.34 -23.26
CA VAL A 25 0.06 -65.36 -21.98
C VAL A 25 1.20 -64.34 -21.99
N VAL A 26 2.01 -64.29 -23.05
CA VAL A 26 3.12 -63.32 -23.17
C VAL A 26 2.60 -61.88 -23.19
N LEU A 27 1.52 -61.61 -23.91
CA LEU A 27 0.84 -60.30 -23.91
C LEU A 27 0.29 -59.96 -22.51
N GLY A 28 -0.36 -60.91 -21.85
CA GLY A 28 -0.90 -60.74 -20.50
C GLY A 28 0.20 -60.38 -19.49
N VAL A 29 1.31 -61.12 -19.50
CA VAL A 29 2.47 -60.83 -18.64
C VAL A 29 3.05 -59.45 -18.93
N ARG A 30 3.17 -59.07 -20.21
CA ARG A 30 3.70 -57.75 -20.60
C ARG A 30 2.79 -56.60 -20.18
N VAL A 31 1.47 -56.79 -20.23
CA VAL A 31 0.49 -55.81 -19.77
C VAL A 31 0.55 -55.67 -18.25
N ILE A 32 0.63 -56.78 -17.50
CA ILE A 32 0.77 -56.77 -16.04
C ILE A 32 2.05 -56.03 -15.64
N TYR A 33 3.17 -56.32 -16.30
CA TYR A 33 4.44 -55.67 -16.00
C TYR A 33 4.39 -54.15 -16.27
N LYS A 34 3.85 -53.72 -17.41
CA LYS A 34 3.64 -52.28 -17.70
C LYS A 34 2.68 -51.61 -16.73
N TYR A 35 1.64 -52.31 -16.29
CA TYR A 35 0.70 -51.80 -15.30
C TYR A 35 1.37 -51.61 -13.93
N GLN A 36 2.23 -52.55 -13.52
CA GLN A 36 3.01 -52.43 -12.29
C GLN A 36 4.00 -51.26 -12.34
N GLU A 37 4.71 -51.07 -13.45
CA GLU A 37 5.60 -49.91 -13.65
C GLU A 37 4.82 -48.59 -13.59
N ALA A 38 3.68 -48.51 -14.30
CA ALA A 38 2.83 -47.33 -14.27
C ALA A 38 2.27 -47.05 -12.87
N HIS A 39 1.87 -48.10 -12.13
CA HIS A 39 1.37 -47.94 -10.77
C HIS A 39 2.47 -47.48 -9.81
N ALA A 40 3.68 -48.05 -9.90
CA ALA A 40 4.82 -47.62 -9.08
C ALA A 40 5.19 -46.15 -9.36
N MET A 41 5.15 -45.74 -10.63
CA MET A 41 5.38 -44.34 -11.02
C MET A 41 4.28 -43.40 -10.50
N LEU A 42 3.02 -43.81 -10.58
CA LEU A 42 1.89 -43.05 -10.01
C LEU A 42 2.01 -42.89 -8.49
N THR A 43 2.40 -43.94 -7.78
CA THR A 43 2.61 -43.88 -6.33
C THR A 43 3.73 -42.89 -6.00
N LYS A 44 4.87 -42.97 -6.69
CA LYS A 44 5.99 -42.04 -6.49
C LYS A 44 5.59 -40.58 -6.74
N LEU A 45 4.85 -40.31 -7.82
CA LEU A 45 4.36 -38.97 -8.13
C LEU A 45 3.35 -38.46 -7.08
N ASN A 46 2.52 -39.35 -6.53
CA ASN A 46 1.60 -38.99 -5.46
C ASN A 46 2.35 -38.66 -4.16
N ASP A 47 3.41 -39.40 -3.83
CA ASP A 47 4.26 -39.14 -2.68
C ASP A 47 5.01 -37.79 -2.84
N GLU A 48 5.64 -37.56 -4.00
CA GLU A 48 6.30 -36.27 -4.31
C GLU A 48 5.30 -35.09 -4.24
N ARG A 49 4.06 -35.28 -4.70
CA ARG A 49 3.02 -34.25 -4.60
C ARG A 49 2.61 -34.00 -3.15
N ALA A 50 2.51 -35.04 -2.32
CA ALA A 50 2.17 -34.91 -0.91
C ALA A 50 3.27 -34.17 -0.14
N GLU A 51 4.55 -34.47 -0.41
CA GLU A 51 5.69 -33.76 0.15
C GLU A 51 5.70 -32.28 -0.25
N LEU A 52 5.49 -31.98 -1.54
CA LEU A 52 5.40 -30.60 -2.02
C LEU A 52 4.22 -29.84 -1.40
N GLN A 53 3.08 -30.49 -1.20
CA GLN A 53 1.93 -29.89 -0.52
C GLN A 53 2.23 -29.59 0.95
N ALA A 54 2.93 -30.50 1.65
CA ALA A 54 3.34 -30.28 3.03
C ALA A 54 4.35 -29.12 3.14
N GLU A 55 5.32 -29.04 2.23
CA GLU A 55 6.31 -27.96 2.20
C GLU A 55 5.66 -26.60 1.91
N VAL A 56 4.76 -26.53 0.92
CA VAL A 56 3.98 -25.31 0.63
C VAL A 56 3.15 -24.91 1.85
N GLN A 57 2.54 -25.86 2.56
CA GLN A 57 1.74 -25.57 3.74
C GLN A 57 2.60 -25.04 4.89
N ARG A 58 3.80 -25.59 5.07
CA ARG A 58 4.77 -25.13 6.07
C ARG A 58 5.26 -23.71 5.75
N GLN A 59 5.63 -23.43 4.51
CA GLN A 59 6.05 -22.09 4.10
C GLN A 59 4.93 -21.06 4.28
N LYS A 60 3.67 -21.44 3.99
CA LYS A 60 2.51 -20.60 4.28
C LYS A 60 2.38 -20.29 5.77
N SER A 61 2.51 -21.29 6.65
CA SER A 61 2.39 -21.05 8.09
C SER A 61 3.55 -20.22 8.64
N GLU A 62 4.77 -20.41 8.13
CA GLU A 62 5.94 -19.61 8.52
C GLU A 62 5.77 -18.15 8.07
N THR A 63 5.29 -17.92 6.85
CA THR A 63 5.00 -16.57 6.33
C THR A 63 3.91 -15.87 7.15
N GLU A 64 2.85 -16.59 7.52
CA GLU A 64 1.77 -16.04 8.34
C GLU A 64 2.24 -15.70 9.76
N ALA A 65 3.09 -16.54 10.36
CA ALA A 65 3.70 -16.25 11.66
C ALA A 65 4.59 -14.99 11.60
N GLN A 66 5.37 -14.81 10.53
CA GLN A 66 6.18 -13.61 10.33
C GLN A 66 5.31 -12.35 10.22
N ARG A 67 4.20 -12.41 9.47
CA ARG A 67 3.24 -11.30 9.35
C ARG A 67 2.62 -10.92 10.68
N GLN A 68 2.16 -11.91 11.44
CA GLN A 68 1.58 -11.69 12.77
C GLN A 68 2.61 -11.09 13.73
N GLN A 69 3.87 -11.51 13.64
CA GLN A 69 4.96 -10.93 14.41
C GLN A 69 5.22 -9.47 14.04
N LEU A 70 5.19 -9.12 12.75
CA LEU A 70 5.31 -7.72 12.31
C LEU A 70 4.14 -6.86 12.81
N LEU A 71 2.90 -7.35 12.76
CA LEU A 71 1.75 -6.67 13.34
C LEU A 71 1.89 -6.51 14.85
N ALA A 72 2.40 -7.52 15.56
CA ALA A 72 2.65 -7.42 17.00
C ALA A 72 3.71 -6.36 17.33
N TYR A 73 4.79 -6.29 16.54
CA TYR A 73 5.80 -5.25 16.68
C TYR A 73 5.27 -3.86 16.34
N LEU A 74 4.40 -3.75 15.34
CA LEU A 74 3.66 -2.54 15.07
C LEU A 74 2.86 -2.17 16.31
N ARG A 75 1.99 -3.03 16.84
CA ARG A 75 1.20 -2.72 18.06
C ARG A 75 2.06 -2.30 19.26
N ALA A 76 3.25 -2.88 19.40
CA ALA A 76 4.17 -2.57 20.50
C ALA A 76 4.96 -1.25 20.32
N GLY A 77 4.82 -0.55 19.19
CA GLY A 77 5.55 0.70 18.95
C GLY A 77 7.04 0.50 18.70
N LEU A 78 7.46 -0.72 18.37
CA LEU A 78 8.87 -1.03 18.23
C LEU A 78 9.45 -0.45 16.93
N PRO A 79 10.72 0.00 16.95
CA PRO A 79 11.42 0.40 15.75
C PRO A 79 11.72 -0.83 14.89
N ILE A 80 10.90 -1.01 13.85
CA ILE A 80 11.10 -2.00 12.80
C ILE A 80 11.63 -1.24 11.58
N LYS A 81 12.68 -1.76 10.94
CA LYS A 81 13.12 -1.23 9.65
C LYS A 81 12.01 -1.46 8.63
N THR A 82 11.52 -0.37 8.03
CA THR A 82 10.55 -0.39 6.94
C THR A 82 11.28 -0.11 5.63
N ASP A 83 12.00 -1.09 5.14
CA ASP A 83 12.51 -1.06 3.76
C ASP A 83 11.35 -1.15 2.76
N SER A 84 11.60 -0.84 1.49
CA SER A 84 10.55 -0.70 0.47
C SER A 84 9.67 -1.95 0.23
N GLY A 85 10.02 -3.09 0.83
CA GLY A 85 9.24 -4.33 0.85
C GLY A 85 8.37 -4.54 2.10
N PHE A 86 8.49 -3.72 3.16
CA PHE A 86 7.77 -3.90 4.42
C PHE A 86 6.26 -4.07 4.21
N TRP A 87 5.65 -3.15 3.46
CA TRP A 87 4.23 -3.19 3.16
C TRP A 87 3.83 -4.35 2.23
N SER A 88 4.76 -4.87 1.41
CA SER A 88 4.50 -6.05 0.56
C SER A 88 4.43 -7.36 1.34
N MET A 89 4.82 -7.36 2.61
CA MET A 89 4.71 -8.52 3.49
C MET A 89 3.27 -8.77 3.93
N PHE A 90 2.45 -7.73 3.98
CA PHE A 90 1.06 -7.78 4.40
C PHE A 90 0.12 -8.00 3.21
N ASP A 91 -0.91 -8.80 3.40
CA ASP A 91 -2.06 -8.78 2.49
C ASP A 91 -2.92 -7.51 2.70
N GLU A 92 -3.93 -7.33 1.86
CA GLU A 92 -4.81 -6.15 1.89
C GLU A 92 -5.46 -5.94 3.27
N GLN A 93 -6.04 -6.99 3.86
CA GLN A 93 -6.67 -6.92 5.17
C GLN A 93 -5.67 -6.52 6.26
N GLN A 94 -4.47 -7.09 6.23
CA GLN A 94 -3.40 -6.78 7.17
C GLN A 94 -2.83 -5.37 6.97
N GLN A 95 -2.85 -4.83 5.74
CA GLN A 95 -2.46 -3.44 5.48
C GLN A 95 -3.45 -2.47 6.13
N HIS A 96 -4.76 -2.70 6.01
CA HIS A 96 -5.76 -1.89 6.72
C HIS A 96 -5.57 -1.95 8.24
N GLU A 97 -5.32 -3.15 8.78
CA GLU A 97 -5.04 -3.31 10.21
C GLU A 97 -3.77 -2.57 10.64
N ALA A 98 -2.69 -2.68 9.85
CA ALA A 98 -1.45 -1.96 10.11
C ALA A 98 -1.64 -0.44 10.08
N ILE A 99 -2.41 0.10 9.14
CA ILE A 99 -2.74 1.53 9.07
C ILE A 99 -3.52 1.96 10.31
N ALA A 100 -4.54 1.20 10.71
CA ALA A 100 -5.32 1.49 11.91
C ALA A 100 -4.45 1.49 13.18
N ILE A 101 -3.52 0.53 13.30
CA ILE A 101 -2.53 0.50 14.39
C ILE A 101 -1.68 1.78 14.36
N LEU A 102 -1.17 2.19 13.20
CA LEU A 102 -0.34 3.40 13.09
C LEU A 102 -1.12 4.68 13.45
N CYS A 103 -2.39 4.78 13.06
CA CYS A 103 -3.26 5.88 13.50
C CYS A 103 -3.38 5.92 15.03
N GLN A 104 -3.59 4.78 15.68
CA GLN A 104 -3.60 4.70 17.16
C GLN A 104 -2.26 5.12 17.78
N GLN A 105 -1.14 4.85 17.11
CA GLN A 105 0.20 5.18 17.61
C GLN A 105 0.58 6.64 17.52
N ILE A 106 -0.07 7.40 16.65
CA ILE A 106 0.09 8.85 16.62
C ILE A 106 -0.39 9.49 17.93
N ASP A 107 -1.28 8.81 18.66
CA ASP A 107 -1.78 9.22 19.97
C ASP A 107 -1.03 8.56 21.14
N HIS A 108 0.08 7.88 20.86
CA HIS A 108 0.86 7.22 21.89
C HIS A 108 1.55 8.22 22.82
N VAL A 109 1.72 7.88 24.10
CA VAL A 109 2.35 8.77 25.10
C VAL A 109 3.84 9.04 24.85
N ASP A 110 4.51 8.16 24.10
CA ASP A 110 5.93 8.28 23.74
C ASP A 110 6.07 8.97 22.37
N PRO A 111 6.69 10.16 22.29
CA PRO A 111 6.91 10.89 21.04
C PRO A 111 7.69 10.08 19.99
N GLN A 112 8.58 9.17 20.40
CA GLN A 112 9.31 8.33 19.45
C GLN A 112 8.36 7.39 18.70
N VAL A 113 7.36 6.83 19.39
CA VAL A 113 6.35 5.97 18.78
C VAL A 113 5.49 6.77 17.81
N GLN A 114 5.10 7.99 18.18
CA GLN A 114 4.34 8.88 17.29
C GLN A 114 5.13 9.22 16.02
N VAL A 115 6.42 9.56 16.17
CA VAL A 115 7.31 9.87 15.05
C VAL A 115 7.46 8.67 14.12
N LEU A 116 7.70 7.47 14.66
CA LEU A 116 7.80 6.24 13.87
C LEU A 116 6.49 5.94 13.13
N ALA A 117 5.34 6.18 13.76
CA ALA A 117 4.05 6.00 13.12
C ALA A 117 3.85 6.95 11.93
N LEU A 118 4.19 8.23 12.11
CA LEU A 118 4.13 9.23 11.03
C LEU A 118 5.10 8.92 9.89
N GLU A 119 6.32 8.46 10.19
CA GLU A 119 7.29 8.04 9.16
C GLU A 119 6.73 6.90 8.32
N ARG A 120 6.10 5.90 8.94
CA ARG A 120 5.51 4.75 8.23
C ARG A 120 4.31 5.12 7.38
N ILE A 121 3.42 5.99 7.88
CA ILE A 121 2.32 6.52 7.07
C ILE A 121 2.87 7.38 5.93
N GLY A 122 3.94 8.15 6.18
CA GLY A 122 4.66 8.90 5.15
C GLY A 122 5.21 8.00 4.05
N ASP A 123 5.85 6.88 4.40
CA ASP A 123 6.34 5.88 3.45
C ASP A 123 5.21 5.30 2.60
N LEU A 124 4.08 4.99 3.24
CA LEU A 124 2.89 4.51 2.54
C LEU A 124 2.37 5.58 1.56
N ALA A 125 2.25 6.83 2.01
CA ALA A 125 1.84 7.98 1.19
C ALA A 125 2.78 8.25 0.00
N LEU A 126 4.08 7.98 0.14
CA LEU A 126 5.03 8.12 -0.96
C LEU A 126 4.91 6.99 -2.00
N ASN A 127 4.34 5.86 -1.60
CA ASN A 127 4.28 4.63 -2.39
C ASN A 127 2.84 4.18 -2.72
N LEU A 128 1.84 5.07 -2.70
CA LEU A 128 0.42 4.74 -2.97
C LEU A 128 0.20 3.84 -4.20
N ARG A 129 0.95 4.09 -5.29
CA ARG A 129 0.84 3.30 -6.53
C ARG A 129 1.25 1.83 -6.39
N ARG A 130 2.02 1.49 -5.35
CA ARG A 130 2.44 0.12 -5.04
C ARG A 130 1.47 -0.60 -4.09
N TYR A 131 0.58 0.13 -3.43
CA TYR A 131 -0.30 -0.37 -2.38
C TYR A 131 -1.76 0.05 -2.66
N PRO A 132 -2.44 -0.65 -3.59
CA PRO A 132 -3.79 -0.28 -4.01
C PRO A 132 -4.87 -0.41 -2.91
N SER A 133 -4.58 -1.21 -1.88
CA SER A 133 -5.38 -1.34 -0.64
C SER A 133 -5.46 -0.06 0.17
N PHE A 134 -4.47 0.84 0.06
CA PHE A 134 -4.57 2.17 0.63
C PHE A 134 -5.30 3.08 -0.35
N GLY A 135 -6.60 2.83 -0.47
CA GLY A 135 -7.51 3.46 -1.41
C GLY A 135 -7.83 4.90 -1.07
N ALA A 136 -8.72 5.51 -1.86
CA ALA A 136 -9.12 6.90 -1.67
C ALA A 136 -9.81 7.13 -0.32
N ASP A 137 -10.58 6.14 0.16
CA ASP A 137 -11.34 6.23 1.40
C ASP A 137 -10.39 6.18 2.62
N GLU A 138 -9.46 5.22 2.66
CA GLU A 138 -8.46 5.13 3.74
C GLU A 138 -7.52 6.35 3.75
N GLN A 139 -7.12 6.83 2.57
CA GLN A 139 -6.34 8.06 2.48
C GLN A 139 -7.12 9.24 3.08
N HIS A 140 -8.42 9.33 2.78
CA HIS A 140 -9.28 10.38 3.32
C HIS A 140 -9.42 10.29 4.84
N GLU A 141 -9.63 9.09 5.39
CA GLU A 141 -9.70 8.86 6.84
C GLU A 141 -8.39 9.26 7.53
N VAL A 142 -7.24 8.83 7.01
CA VAL A 142 -5.92 9.22 7.54
C VAL A 142 -5.71 10.73 7.43
N MET A 143 -6.11 11.36 6.32
CA MET A 143 -6.03 12.80 6.16
C MET A 143 -6.86 13.54 7.20
N MET A 144 -8.12 13.15 7.40
CA MET A 144 -8.99 13.79 8.39
C MET A 144 -8.47 13.60 9.82
N PHE A 145 -7.99 12.40 10.15
CA PHE A 145 -7.40 12.10 11.45
C PHE A 145 -6.18 12.99 11.73
N LEU A 146 -5.21 13.02 10.81
CA LEU A 146 -4.00 13.81 10.94
C LEU A 146 -4.29 15.31 10.97
N ALA A 147 -5.27 15.77 10.18
CA ALA A 147 -5.65 17.17 10.13
C ALA A 147 -6.27 17.65 11.44
N ALA A 148 -7.11 16.82 12.07
CA ALA A 148 -7.66 17.12 13.39
C ALA A 148 -6.56 17.37 14.43
N ARG A 149 -5.44 16.61 14.36
CA ARG A 149 -4.29 16.77 15.26
C ARG A 149 -3.48 18.05 15.04
N LEU A 150 -3.57 18.67 13.85
CA LEU A 150 -2.93 19.99 13.63
C LEU A 150 -3.65 21.12 14.38
N ASN A 151 -4.90 20.90 14.78
CA ASN A 151 -5.74 21.87 15.47
C ASN A 151 -5.74 21.70 17.00
N ASP A 152 -5.00 20.74 17.55
CA ASP A 152 -4.89 20.57 19.00
C ASP A 152 -4.14 21.77 19.62
N GLU A 153 -4.57 22.21 20.81
CA GLU A 153 -4.18 23.51 21.40
C GLU A 153 -2.68 23.69 21.69
N GLN A 154 -1.89 22.61 21.70
CA GLN A 154 -0.42 22.67 21.83
C GLN A 154 0.26 21.51 21.10
N PRO A 155 0.53 21.65 19.79
CA PRO A 155 1.28 20.62 19.10
C PRO A 155 2.77 20.82 19.39
N GLU A 156 3.44 19.76 19.83
CA GLU A 156 4.90 19.72 19.83
C GLU A 156 5.38 20.07 18.42
N THR A 157 6.19 21.13 18.28
CA THR A 157 6.51 21.76 16.98
C THR A 157 7.03 20.74 15.95
N LEU A 158 7.86 19.79 16.37
CA LEU A 158 8.39 18.74 15.50
C LEU A 158 7.29 17.80 14.99
N LEU A 159 6.36 17.41 15.86
CA LEU A 159 5.24 16.54 15.52
C LEU A 159 4.32 17.22 14.53
N TRP A 160 4.02 18.51 14.76
CA TRP A 160 3.23 19.35 13.88
C TRP A 160 3.78 19.34 12.44
N TYR A 161 5.08 19.62 12.27
CA TYR A 161 5.72 19.61 10.95
C TYR A 161 5.69 18.23 10.29
N ARG A 162 5.86 17.15 11.07
CA ARG A 162 5.79 15.78 10.53
C ARG A 162 4.38 15.43 10.04
N ILE A 163 3.35 15.76 10.82
CA ILE A 163 1.95 15.60 10.43
C ILE A 163 1.66 16.38 9.15
N GLN A 164 2.06 17.65 9.10
CA GLN A 164 1.85 18.49 7.92
C GLN A 164 2.56 17.94 6.67
N ASN A 165 3.76 17.37 6.82
CA ASN A 165 4.49 16.75 5.71
C ASN A 165 3.79 15.49 5.18
N VAL A 166 3.29 14.62 6.06
CA VAL A 166 2.53 13.43 5.66
C VAL A 166 1.25 13.82 4.93
N LEU A 167 0.48 14.76 5.49
CA LEU A 167 -0.74 15.30 4.89
C LEU A 167 -0.49 15.90 3.50
N ASN A 168 0.56 16.71 3.36
CA ASN A 168 0.97 17.27 2.07
C ASN A 168 1.30 16.17 1.05
N ASN A 169 2.02 15.12 1.45
CA ASN A 169 2.36 14.03 0.55
C ASN A 169 1.13 13.23 0.11
N LEU A 170 0.22 12.90 1.05
CA LEU A 170 -1.05 12.23 0.74
C LEU A 170 -1.86 13.04 -0.28
N MET A 171 -2.05 14.33 -0.01
CA MET A 171 -2.86 15.20 -0.84
C MET A 171 -2.22 15.51 -2.20
N VAL A 172 -0.90 15.68 -2.29
CA VAL A 172 -0.22 15.85 -3.59
C VAL A 172 -0.36 14.60 -4.45
N ARG A 173 -0.28 13.41 -3.84
CA ARG A 173 -0.31 12.13 -4.56
C ARG A 173 -1.72 11.69 -4.94
N SER A 174 -2.74 12.13 -4.21
CA SER A 174 -4.15 11.93 -4.59
C SER A 174 -4.59 12.81 -5.77
N HIS A 175 -3.77 13.81 -6.15
CA HIS A 175 -4.00 14.69 -7.30
C HIS A 175 -5.41 15.34 -7.33
N PRO A 176 -5.89 15.94 -6.24
CA PRO A 176 -7.16 16.65 -6.23
C PRO A 176 -7.11 17.84 -7.18
N SER A 177 -8.23 18.15 -7.86
CA SER A 177 -8.30 19.32 -8.73
C SER A 177 -8.19 20.63 -7.94
N ALA A 178 -7.71 21.70 -8.58
CA ALA A 178 -7.65 23.03 -7.98
C ALA A 178 -9.01 23.49 -7.43
N ASN A 179 -10.09 23.22 -8.16
CA ASN A 179 -11.46 23.54 -7.70
C ASN A 179 -11.81 22.79 -6.42
N LYS A 180 -11.44 21.50 -6.32
CA LYS A 180 -11.72 20.70 -5.13
C LYS A 180 -10.94 21.20 -3.92
N LEU A 181 -9.68 21.60 -4.12
CA LEU A 181 -8.87 22.20 -3.07
C LEU A 181 -9.46 23.54 -2.60
N ARG A 182 -9.91 24.40 -3.53
CA ARG A 182 -10.57 25.66 -3.16
C ARG A 182 -11.88 25.45 -2.40
N GLU A 183 -12.65 24.40 -2.72
CA GLU A 183 -13.83 24.01 -1.92
C GLU A 183 -13.47 23.65 -0.47
N MET A 184 -12.32 23.00 -0.24
CA MET A 184 -11.84 22.68 1.10
C MET A 184 -11.42 23.94 1.86
N VAL A 185 -10.68 24.84 1.21
CA VAL A 185 -10.23 26.10 1.83
C VAL A 185 -11.42 26.99 2.25
N LYS A 186 -12.50 27.02 1.46
CA LYS A 186 -13.68 27.85 1.74
C LYS A 186 -14.57 27.34 2.87
N LYS A 187 -14.40 26.08 3.29
CA LYS A 187 -15.15 25.55 4.42
C LYS A 187 -14.44 25.98 5.69
N GLU A 188 -14.87 27.11 6.25
CA GLU A 188 -14.46 27.54 7.59
C GLU A 188 -14.57 26.35 8.55
N SER A 189 -13.53 26.11 9.37
CA SER A 189 -13.33 24.94 10.24
C SER A 189 -12.93 23.60 9.59
N ASP A 190 -12.69 23.54 8.27
CA ASP A 190 -12.10 22.33 7.66
C ASP A 190 -10.65 22.16 8.15
N PRO A 191 -10.34 21.08 8.88
CA PRO A 191 -8.98 20.86 9.40
C PRO A 191 -7.94 20.71 8.28
N LEU A 192 -8.38 20.43 7.05
CA LEU A 192 -7.51 20.35 5.87
C LEU A 192 -7.31 21.68 5.14
N SER A 193 -7.96 22.78 5.56
CA SER A 193 -7.92 24.07 4.85
C SER A 193 -6.49 24.54 4.56
N TRP A 194 -5.65 24.64 5.60
CA TRP A 194 -4.25 25.05 5.46
C TRP A 194 -3.44 24.11 4.56
N VAL A 195 -3.67 22.80 4.68
CA VAL A 195 -3.00 21.79 3.84
C VAL A 195 -3.41 21.94 2.38
N ALA A 196 -4.72 22.11 2.11
CA ALA A 196 -5.24 22.33 0.77
C ALA A 196 -4.65 23.59 0.14
N LEU A 197 -4.48 24.66 0.91
CA LEU A 197 -3.83 25.89 0.48
C LEU A 197 -2.33 25.68 0.16
N CYS A 198 -1.61 24.91 0.99
CA CYS A 198 -0.22 24.52 0.74
C CYS A 198 -0.06 23.68 -0.54
N VAL A 199 -1.04 22.83 -0.85
CA VAL A 199 -1.06 22.02 -2.09
C VAL A 199 -1.40 22.88 -3.30
N LEU A 200 -2.33 23.82 -3.18
CA LEU A 200 -2.60 24.84 -4.20
C LEU A 200 -1.34 25.66 -4.53
N LEU A 201 -0.64 26.14 -3.50
CA LEU A 201 0.66 26.80 -3.63
C LEU A 201 1.65 25.94 -4.40
N ARG A 202 1.73 24.64 -4.14
CA ARG A 202 2.76 23.78 -4.73
C ARG A 202 2.45 23.33 -6.16
N LEU A 203 1.21 22.93 -6.43
CA LEU A 203 0.85 22.22 -7.66
C LEU A 203 0.23 23.10 -8.75
N TYR A 204 -0.30 24.26 -8.39
CA TYR A 204 -1.04 25.13 -9.30
C TYR A 204 -0.41 26.53 -9.36
N PRO A 205 0.81 26.65 -9.93
CA PRO A 205 1.57 27.89 -9.93
C PRO A 205 0.89 29.07 -10.63
N GLU A 206 0.05 28.76 -11.61
CA GLU A 206 -0.70 29.71 -12.43
C GLU A 206 -1.94 30.29 -11.73
N GLN A 207 -2.39 29.66 -10.64
CA GLN A 207 -3.57 30.10 -9.90
C GLN A 207 -3.23 31.27 -8.97
N ASP A 208 -4.03 32.33 -9.04
CA ASP A 208 -4.04 33.35 -7.99
C ASP A 208 -4.79 32.82 -6.77
N ILE A 209 -4.07 32.78 -5.67
CA ILE A 209 -4.52 32.29 -4.37
C ILE A 209 -4.27 33.32 -3.26
N SER A 210 -3.92 34.55 -3.65
CA SER A 210 -3.79 35.67 -2.71
C SER A 210 -5.05 35.90 -1.87
N PRO A 211 -6.29 35.77 -2.40
CA PRO A 211 -7.49 35.98 -1.57
C PRO A 211 -7.62 34.96 -0.45
N GLU A 212 -7.36 33.67 -0.74
CA GLU A 212 -7.39 32.62 0.27
C GLU A 212 -6.29 32.78 1.33
N LEU A 213 -5.09 33.19 0.93
CA LEU A 213 -3.97 33.42 1.85
C LEU A 213 -4.24 34.61 2.78
N ILE A 214 -4.86 35.67 2.26
CA ILE A 214 -5.27 36.83 3.05
C ILE A 214 -6.35 36.44 4.07
N GLU A 215 -7.31 35.62 3.69
CA GLU A 215 -8.38 35.21 4.60
C GLU A 215 -7.86 34.40 5.80
N VAL A 216 -6.90 33.50 5.58
CA VAL A 216 -6.23 32.75 6.67
C VAL A 216 -5.44 33.68 7.61
N ILE A 217 -4.90 34.79 7.09
CA ILE A 217 -4.26 35.82 7.92
C ILE A 217 -5.32 36.58 8.74
N ARG A 218 -6.43 36.96 8.11
CA ARG A 218 -7.53 37.71 8.76
C ARG A 218 -8.22 36.91 9.85
N SER A 219 -8.41 35.60 9.64
CA SER A 219 -9.01 34.73 10.64
C SER A 219 -8.11 34.50 11.86
N GLY A 220 -6.84 34.89 11.78
CA GLY A 220 -5.84 34.65 12.81
C GLY A 220 -5.32 33.22 12.85
N GLU A 221 -5.69 32.38 11.88
CA GLU A 221 -5.21 30.99 11.77
C GLU A 221 -3.69 30.93 11.52
N LYS A 222 -3.16 31.90 10.77
CA LYS A 222 -1.72 32.06 10.50
C LYS A 222 -1.30 33.52 10.55
N THR A 223 -0.08 33.76 11.01
CA THR A 223 0.55 35.08 10.92
C THR A 223 1.03 35.36 9.49
N LEU A 224 1.20 36.65 9.17
CA LEU A 224 1.75 37.08 7.88
C LEU A 224 3.14 36.47 7.62
N ASP A 225 3.99 36.37 8.64
CA ASP A 225 5.33 35.81 8.50
C ASP A 225 5.31 34.29 8.23
N GLN A 226 4.44 33.55 8.91
CA GLN A 226 4.23 32.11 8.62
C GLN A 226 3.77 31.90 7.18
N VAL A 227 2.84 32.74 6.69
CA VAL A 227 2.38 32.68 5.31
C VAL A 227 3.50 33.00 4.32
N LYS A 228 4.31 34.04 4.58
CA LYS A 228 5.46 34.40 3.75
C LYS A 228 6.51 33.29 3.68
N GLU A 229 6.81 32.66 4.81
CA GLU A 229 7.75 31.53 4.86
C GLU A 229 7.25 30.37 4.00
N GLU A 230 5.97 30.03 4.12
CA GLU A 230 5.38 28.92 3.35
C GLU A 230 5.33 29.20 1.85
N ILE A 231 5.02 30.44 1.46
CA ILE A 231 5.08 30.88 0.06
C ILE A 231 6.49 30.71 -0.50
N ARG A 232 7.51 31.18 0.23
CA ARG A 232 8.92 31.07 -0.18
C ARG A 232 9.38 29.62 -0.26
N PHE A 233 8.94 28.78 0.66
CA PHE A 233 9.30 27.38 0.70
C PHE A 233 8.69 26.58 -0.48
N ARG A 234 7.48 26.94 -0.92
CA ARG A 234 6.69 26.13 -1.88
C ARG A 234 6.61 26.69 -3.29
N SER A 235 7.00 27.94 -3.52
CA SER A 235 6.94 28.60 -4.82
C SER A 235 8.33 28.96 -5.36
N SER A 236 8.42 29.22 -6.67
CA SER A 236 9.63 29.82 -7.24
C SER A 236 9.85 31.24 -6.71
N ASP A 237 11.10 31.72 -6.70
CA ASP A 237 11.45 33.05 -6.18
C ASP A 237 10.67 34.21 -6.82
N GLU A 238 10.38 34.11 -8.12
CA GLU A 238 9.59 35.12 -8.83
C GLU A 238 8.13 35.10 -8.37
N ARG A 239 7.50 33.92 -8.34
CA ARG A 239 6.11 33.79 -7.89
C ARG A 239 5.96 34.17 -6.42
N ALA A 240 6.89 33.75 -5.57
CA ALA A 240 6.89 34.06 -4.16
C ALA A 240 6.91 35.58 -3.93
N ARG A 241 7.80 36.30 -4.65
CA ARG A 241 7.86 37.77 -4.58
C ARG A 241 6.55 38.42 -5.02
N ASN A 242 5.96 37.97 -6.13
CA ASN A 242 4.72 38.54 -6.65
C ASN A 242 3.53 38.31 -5.69
N LEU A 243 3.36 37.09 -5.17
CA LEU A 243 2.29 36.76 -4.21
C LEU A 243 2.45 37.53 -2.90
N ILE A 244 3.66 37.58 -2.34
CA ILE A 244 3.93 38.33 -1.10
C ILE A 244 3.62 39.82 -1.31
N TRP A 245 4.07 40.38 -2.44
CA TRP A 245 3.79 41.79 -2.75
C TRP A 245 2.29 42.06 -2.87
N GLU A 246 1.52 41.21 -3.53
CA GLU A 246 0.07 41.38 -3.68
C GLU A 246 -0.65 41.29 -2.32
N ILE A 247 -0.27 40.32 -1.47
CA ILE A 247 -0.81 40.17 -0.11
C ILE A 247 -0.52 41.41 0.73
N GLU A 248 0.74 41.86 0.76
CA GLU A 248 1.14 43.05 1.52
C GLU A 248 0.45 44.31 1.01
N LYS A 249 0.31 44.45 -0.31
CA LYS A 249 -0.39 45.57 -0.93
C LYS A 249 -1.86 45.61 -0.51
N GLN A 250 -2.58 44.49 -0.60
CA GLN A 250 -4.00 44.43 -0.23
C GLN A 250 -4.21 44.68 1.27
N LEU A 251 -3.43 44.03 2.14
CA LEU A 251 -3.49 44.27 3.59
C LEU A 251 -3.16 45.72 3.95
N LYS A 252 -2.30 46.40 3.18
CA LYS A 252 -1.98 47.82 3.37
C LYS A 252 -3.10 48.75 2.90
N GLU A 253 -3.70 48.47 1.74
CA GLU A 253 -4.83 49.24 1.21
C GLU A 253 -6.04 49.19 2.15
N GLU A 254 -6.18 48.12 2.92
CA GLU A 254 -7.23 47.91 3.92
C GLU A 254 -6.87 48.41 5.33
N GLY A 255 -5.66 48.94 5.53
CA GLY A 255 -5.19 49.47 6.83
C GLY A 255 -4.80 48.41 7.87
N GLN A 256 -4.79 47.13 7.52
CA GLN A 256 -4.51 46.01 8.44
C GLN A 256 -3.01 45.68 8.59
N LEU A 257 -2.17 46.13 7.65
CA LEU A 257 -0.73 45.82 7.67
C LEU A 257 0.01 46.43 8.87
N GLU A 258 -0.41 47.60 9.35
CA GLU A 258 0.23 48.27 10.49
C GLU A 258 -0.13 47.63 11.83
N GLU A 259 -1.32 47.05 11.95
CA GLU A 259 -1.78 46.30 13.13
C GLU A 259 -1.08 44.93 13.23
N LEU A 260 -0.87 44.26 12.09
CA LEU A 260 -0.22 42.95 12.02
C LEU A 260 1.30 43.00 12.27
N ASN A 261 1.96 44.15 12.09
CA ASN A 261 3.39 44.31 12.36
C ASN A 261 3.70 44.67 13.83
N GLN A 262 2.69 44.86 14.68
CA GLN A 262 2.86 45.23 16.10
C GLN A 262 2.61 44.06 17.07
N LEU A 263 2.17 42.91 16.56
CA LEU A 263 1.98 41.64 17.28
C LEU A 263 3.17 40.71 17.04
#